data_AF-A0A2G2YQT5-F1
#
_entry.id   AF-A0A2G2YQT5-F1
#
_cell.length_a   1.000
_cell.length_b   1.000
_cell.length_c   1.000
_cell.angle_alpha   90.00
_cell.angle_beta   90.00
_cell.angle_gamma   90.00
#
_symmetry.space_group_name_H-M   'P 1'
#
loop_
_entity.id
_entity.type
_entity.pdbx_description
1 polymer ?
#
loop_
_entity_poly.entity_id
_entity_poly.type
_entity_poly.pdbx_seq_one_letter_code
_entity_poly.pdbx_strand_id
1 'polypeptide(L)'
;MFAFTSLGINYDKELVKRNDGIYTFRVQGQMYHFINDLLPADQIAKNLKLYFHDTDNEIANRMACSAKFHESIVLKLINILRINPYSIFLKSLIDVPDLSNFYIALNSGSGLDQWVYNLPNTSEVEVIWVEK
;
A
#
# COMPACT_ATOMS: atom_id res chain seq x y z
N MET A 1 6.09 4.69 -7.04
CA MET A 1 4.92 4.00 -6.45
C MET A 1 5.45 2.83 -5.63
N PHE A 2 5.86 3.11 -4.38
CA PHE A 2 6.44 2.13 -3.45
C PHE A 2 5.59 2.11 -2.18
N ALA A 3 4.29 2.02 -2.37
CA ALA A 3 3.31 2.04 -1.29
C ALA A 3 2.70 0.65 -1.17
N PHE A 4 2.80 0.07 0.02
CA PHE A 4 2.13 -1.19 0.34
C PHE A 4 0.63 -0.97 0.56
N THR A 5 0.26 0.22 1.02
CA THR A 5 -1.13 0.62 1.23
C THR A 5 -1.39 1.96 0.58
N SER A 6 -2.64 2.19 0.19
CA SER A 6 -3.12 3.52 -0.15
C SER A 6 -3.81 4.15 1.07
N LEU A 7 -3.77 5.48 1.13
CA LEU A 7 -4.39 6.23 2.20
C LEU A 7 -5.86 6.52 1.86
N GLY A 8 -6.76 6.01 2.68
CA GLY A 8 -8.19 6.28 2.66
C GLY A 8 -8.56 7.32 3.69
N ILE A 9 -8.85 8.55 3.27
CA ILE A 9 -9.21 9.64 4.18
C ILE A 9 -10.34 10.49 3.61
N ASN A 10 -11.16 11.02 4.52
CA ASN A 10 -12.05 12.13 4.22
C ASN A 10 -11.34 13.43 4.60
N TYR A 11 -11.07 14.28 3.62
CA TYR A 11 -10.33 15.53 3.82
C TYR A 11 -11.09 16.73 3.24
N ASP A 12 -10.86 17.88 3.84
CA ASP A 12 -11.47 19.14 3.41
C ASP A 12 -10.77 19.67 2.15
N LYS A 13 -11.43 19.51 0.99
CA LYS A 13 -10.88 19.91 -0.31
C LYS A 13 -10.69 21.42 -0.45
N GLU A 14 -11.44 22.24 0.28
CA GLU A 14 -11.32 23.70 0.19
C GLU A 14 -10.08 24.19 0.94
N LEU A 15 -9.79 23.61 2.13
CA LEU A 15 -8.59 23.95 2.91
C LEU A 15 -7.27 23.45 2.29
N VAL A 16 -7.34 22.43 1.43
CA VAL A 16 -6.16 21.85 0.77
C VAL A 16 -5.73 22.68 -0.46
N LYS A 17 -6.53 23.63 -0.93
CA LYS A 17 -6.13 24.48 -2.06
C LYS A 17 -5.14 25.54 -1.60
N ARG A 18 -4.12 25.82 -2.41
CA ARG A 18 -3.08 26.84 -2.16
C ARG A 18 -3.59 28.28 -2.34
N ASN A 19 -4.88 28.51 -2.16
CA ASN A 19 -5.53 29.74 -2.58
C ASN A 19 -5.70 30.74 -1.42
N ASP A 20 -5.77 30.28 -0.16
CA ASP A 20 -6.03 31.11 1.02
C ASP A 20 -5.03 30.86 2.18
N GLY A 21 -3.76 31.24 2.00
CA GLY A 21 -2.77 31.25 3.08
C GLY A 21 -2.01 29.93 3.29
N ILE A 22 -1.81 29.53 4.55
CA ILE A 22 -0.98 28.36 4.89
C ILE A 22 -1.70 27.08 4.48
N TYR A 23 -1.05 26.29 3.63
CA TYR A 23 -1.55 24.99 3.18
C TYR A 23 -1.90 24.11 4.38
N THR A 24 -3.20 23.83 4.56
CA THR A 24 -3.70 23.09 5.71
C THR A 24 -4.34 21.80 5.25
N PHE A 25 -3.67 20.69 5.55
CA PHE A 25 -4.23 19.36 5.33
C PHE A 25 -5.03 18.92 6.57
N ARG A 26 -6.35 19.00 6.47
CA ARG A 26 -7.26 18.62 7.57
C ARG A 26 -8.00 17.32 7.24
N VAL A 27 -7.77 16.30 8.07
CA VAL A 27 -8.48 15.01 8.03
C VAL A 27 -9.51 15.00 9.15
N GLN A 28 -10.74 14.54 8.85
CA GLN A 28 -11.80 14.38 9.83
C GLN A 28 -12.28 12.93 9.84
N GLY A 29 -12.34 12.32 11.03
CA GLY A 29 -12.64 10.90 11.21
C GLY A 29 -11.38 10.03 11.32
N GLN A 30 -11.52 8.74 11.07
CA GLN A 30 -10.42 7.78 11.15
C GLN A 30 -9.63 7.71 9.84
N MET A 31 -8.33 7.51 9.97
CA MET A 31 -7.44 7.21 8.86
C MET A 31 -7.48 5.70 8.61
N TYR A 32 -7.88 5.29 7.41
CA TYR A 32 -7.85 3.90 7.02
C TYR A 32 -6.75 3.67 5.98
N HIS A 33 -6.08 2.53 6.10
CA HIS A 33 -5.24 2.03 5.04
C HIS A 33 -6.09 1.11 4.16
N PHE A 34 -5.99 1.28 2.84
CA PHE A 34 -6.62 0.39 1.88
C PHE A 34 -5.54 -0.44 1.20
N ILE A 35 -5.72 -1.76 1.25
CA ILE A 35 -5.03 -2.72 0.39
C ILE A 35 -6.00 -3.06 -0.74
N ASN A 36 -5.57 -2.87 -1.98
CA ASN A 36 -6.35 -3.26 -3.14
C ASN A 36 -6.31 -4.79 -3.29
N ASP A 37 -7.30 -5.36 -4.00
CA ASP A 37 -7.33 -6.78 -4.37
C ASP A 37 -5.96 -7.26 -4.84
N LEU A 38 -5.55 -8.47 -4.45
CA LEU A 38 -4.23 -8.98 -4.81
C LEU A 38 -4.10 -9.29 -6.30
N LEU A 39 -5.19 -9.78 -6.89
CA LEU A 39 -5.21 -10.16 -8.29
C LEU A 39 -5.56 -8.95 -9.18
N PRO A 40 -4.86 -8.76 -10.30
CA PRO A 40 -5.27 -7.79 -11.31
C PRO A 40 -6.61 -8.21 -11.95
N ALA A 41 -7.66 -7.40 -11.82
CA ALA A 41 -8.81 -7.49 -12.71
C ALA A 41 -8.44 -7.06 -14.14
N ASP A 42 -7.57 -6.05 -14.24
CA ASP A 42 -6.89 -5.59 -15.45
C ASP A 42 -5.41 -5.97 -15.39
N GLN A 43 -4.83 -6.43 -16.50
CA GLN A 43 -3.45 -6.97 -16.62
C GLN A 43 -2.31 -6.07 -16.10
N ILE A 44 -2.58 -4.83 -15.67
CA ILE A 44 -1.56 -3.87 -15.22
C ILE A 44 -1.47 -3.89 -13.69
N ALA A 45 -0.40 -4.48 -13.16
CA ALA A 45 -0.08 -4.45 -11.74
C ALA A 45 0.18 -3.01 -11.24
N LYS A 46 -0.41 -2.67 -10.09
CA LYS A 46 -0.31 -1.35 -9.45
C LYS A 46 -0.13 -1.51 -7.94
N ASN A 47 0.57 -0.55 -7.31
CA ASN A 47 0.79 -0.44 -5.86
C ASN A 47 1.39 -1.73 -5.28
N LEU A 48 0.69 -2.34 -4.32
CA LEU A 48 1.09 -3.57 -3.64
C LEU A 48 1.41 -4.72 -4.61
N LYS A 49 0.69 -4.81 -5.72
CA LYS A 49 0.87 -5.87 -6.73
C LYS A 49 2.28 -5.88 -7.31
N LEU A 50 2.93 -4.72 -7.43
CA LEU A 50 4.27 -4.60 -8.00
C LEU A 50 5.34 -5.36 -7.19
N TYR A 51 5.02 -5.80 -5.97
CA TYR A 51 5.95 -6.55 -5.13
C TYR A 51 5.92 -8.05 -5.36
N PHE A 52 4.81 -8.64 -5.80
CA PHE A 52 4.66 -10.10 -5.98
C PHE A 52 4.11 -10.52 -7.34
N HIS A 53 3.65 -9.57 -8.16
CA HIS A 53 3.26 -9.82 -9.54
C HIS A 53 4.46 -9.56 -10.46
N ASP A 54 4.88 -10.60 -11.20
CA ASP A 54 5.94 -10.52 -12.22
C ASP A 54 7.18 -9.76 -11.73
N THR A 55 7.86 -10.37 -10.74
CA THR A 55 9.06 -9.82 -10.11
C THR A 55 10.23 -9.69 -11.08
N ASP A 56 10.26 -10.51 -12.12
CA ASP A 56 11.34 -10.51 -13.11
C ASP A 56 11.31 -9.23 -13.95
N ASN A 57 10.12 -8.66 -14.20
CA ASN A 57 9.94 -7.41 -14.93
C ASN A 57 9.63 -6.20 -14.02
N GLU A 58 10.00 -6.26 -12.72
CA GLU A 58 9.64 -5.23 -11.72
C GLU A 58 10.04 -3.81 -12.17
N ILE A 59 11.20 -3.64 -12.79
CA ILE A 59 11.69 -2.34 -13.28
C ILE A 59 10.83 -1.83 -14.44
N ALA A 60 10.61 -2.65 -15.47
CA ALA A 60 9.82 -2.28 -16.63
C ALA A 60 8.38 -1.91 -16.24
N ASN A 61 7.77 -2.73 -15.37
CA ASN A 61 6.43 -2.49 -14.82
C ASN A 61 6.33 -1.17 -14.07
N ARG A 62 7.35 -0.82 -13.27
CA ARG A 62 7.42 0.46 -12.54
C ARG A 62 7.65 1.65 -13.46
N MET A 63 8.47 1.52 -14.49
CA MET A 63 8.72 2.58 -15.47
C MET A 63 7.47 2.88 -16.32
N ALA A 64 6.68 1.86 -16.65
CA ALA A 64 5.41 2.01 -17.35
C ALA A 64 4.36 2.81 -16.54
N CYS A 65 4.48 2.88 -15.21
CA CYS A 65 3.53 3.61 -14.35
C CYS A 65 3.62 5.13 -14.52
N SER A 66 4.80 5.68 -14.84
CA SER A 66 4.97 7.14 -15.00
C SER A 66 6.27 7.50 -15.70
N ALA A 67 6.19 8.42 -16.67
CA ALA A 67 7.34 9.01 -17.34
C ALA A 67 8.25 9.88 -16.42
N LYS A 68 7.83 10.14 -15.17
CA LYS A 68 8.61 10.92 -14.19
C LYS A 68 9.61 10.08 -13.42
N PHE A 69 9.56 8.75 -13.53
CA PHE A 69 10.48 7.89 -12.81
C PHE A 69 11.83 7.80 -13.51
N HIS A 70 12.87 7.74 -12.69
CA HIS A 70 14.23 7.49 -13.13
C HIS A 70 14.61 6.09 -12.69
N GLU A 71 15.05 5.27 -13.64
CA GLU A 71 15.40 3.86 -13.40
C GLU A 71 16.43 3.70 -12.28
N SER A 72 17.44 4.58 -12.23
CA SER A 72 18.48 4.58 -11.19
C SER A 72 17.94 4.78 -9.77
N ILE A 73 16.86 5.55 -9.60
CA ILE A 73 16.19 5.75 -8.31
C ILE A 73 15.35 4.52 -7.97
N VAL A 74 14.63 3.98 -8.95
CA VAL A 74 13.83 2.77 -8.79
C VAL A 74 14.70 1.60 -8.34
N LEU A 75 15.86 1.38 -8.97
CA LEU A 75 16.84 0.36 -8.59
C LEU A 75 17.32 0.52 -7.15
N LYS A 76 17.66 1.74 -6.73
CA LYS A 76 18.07 2.01 -5.34
C LYS A 76 16.95 1.66 -4.36
N LEU A 77 15.71 2.03 -4.67
CA LEU A 77 14.57 1.74 -3.82
C LEU A 77 14.26 0.24 -3.75
N ILE A 78 14.34 -0.50 -4.87
CA ILE A 78 14.20 -1.96 -4.89
C ILE A 78 15.26 -2.61 -3.99
N ASN A 79 16.51 -2.16 -4.06
CA ASN A 79 17.59 -2.68 -3.23
C ASN A 79 17.36 -2.43 -1.73
N ILE A 80 16.88 -1.24 -1.36
CA ILE A 80 16.51 -0.92 0.03
C ILE A 80 15.34 -1.79 0.50
N LEU A 81 14.34 -2.01 -0.36
CA LEU A 81 13.16 -2.80 -0.02
C LEU A 81 13.45 -4.30 0.04
N ARG A 82 14.53 -4.78 -0.57
CA ARG A 82 14.92 -6.19 -0.49
C ARG A 82 15.14 -6.69 0.95
N ILE A 83 15.53 -5.81 1.86
CA ILE A 83 15.69 -6.12 3.29
C ILE A 83 14.48 -5.73 4.14
N ASN A 84 13.44 -5.13 3.54
CA ASN A 84 12.25 -4.71 4.25
C ASN A 84 11.36 -5.93 4.55
N PRO A 85 10.99 -6.19 5.82
CA PRO A 85 10.23 -7.38 6.20
C PRO A 85 8.85 -7.45 5.52
N TYR A 86 8.19 -6.31 5.28
CA TYR A 86 6.93 -6.28 4.53
C TYR A 86 7.13 -6.67 3.08
N SER A 87 8.18 -6.16 2.42
CA SER A 87 8.47 -6.54 1.04
C SER A 87 8.80 -8.02 0.92
N ILE A 88 9.48 -8.61 1.91
CA ILE A 88 9.77 -10.05 1.96
C ILE A 88 8.46 -10.84 2.13
N PHE A 89 7.64 -10.48 3.11
CA PHE A 89 6.35 -11.12 3.36
C PHE A 89 5.46 -11.09 2.10
N LEU A 90 5.34 -9.93 1.46
CA LEU A 90 4.50 -9.79 0.27
C LEU A 90 5.03 -10.58 -0.92
N LYS A 91 6.36 -10.63 -1.10
CA LYS A 91 6.98 -11.48 -2.13
C LYS A 91 6.69 -12.96 -1.89
N SER A 92 6.69 -13.41 -0.63
CA SER A 92 6.38 -14.80 -0.28
C SER A 92 4.93 -15.22 -0.60
N LEU A 93 4.01 -14.27 -0.82
CA LEU A 93 2.64 -14.59 -1.23
C LEU A 93 2.56 -15.25 -2.61
N ILE A 94 3.62 -15.15 -3.43
CA ILE A 94 3.67 -15.83 -4.73
C ILE A 94 3.72 -17.37 -4.57
N ASP A 95 4.25 -17.85 -3.46
CA ASP A 95 4.42 -19.28 -3.18
C ASP A 95 3.17 -19.91 -2.57
N VAL A 96 2.14 -19.10 -2.27
CA VAL A 96 0.87 -19.57 -1.71
C VAL A 96 0.02 -20.20 -2.82
N PRO A 97 -0.33 -21.50 -2.71
CA PRO A 97 -1.20 -22.15 -3.69
C PRO A 97 -2.60 -21.53 -3.65
N ASP A 98 -3.27 -21.47 -4.79
CA ASP A 98 -4.64 -20.97 -4.92
C ASP A 98 -4.88 -19.57 -4.34
N LEU A 99 -3.91 -18.65 -4.51
CA LEU A 99 -3.97 -17.26 -4.03
C LEU A 99 -5.29 -16.54 -4.40
N SER A 100 -5.95 -16.93 -5.50
CA SER A 100 -7.25 -16.42 -5.94
C SER A 100 -8.39 -16.67 -4.96
N ASN A 101 -8.27 -17.66 -4.08
CA ASN A 101 -9.26 -17.99 -3.07
C ASN A 101 -9.10 -17.17 -1.79
N PHE A 102 -8.05 -16.35 -1.69
CA PHE A 102 -7.71 -15.57 -0.52
C PHE A 102 -7.86 -14.06 -0.77
N TYR A 103 -8.11 -13.33 0.30
CA TYR A 103 -8.10 -11.86 0.30
C TYR A 103 -7.28 -11.37 1.49
N ILE A 104 -6.61 -10.22 1.34
CA ILE A 104 -5.95 -9.58 2.46
C ILE A 104 -6.96 -8.68 3.16
N ALA A 105 -7.30 -9.03 4.40
CA ALA A 105 -7.97 -8.12 5.31
C ALA A 105 -6.93 -7.32 6.10
N LEU A 106 -7.22 -6.06 6.37
CA LEU A 106 -6.56 -5.30 7.42
C LEU A 106 -7.45 -5.37 8.67
N ASN A 107 -6.89 -5.81 9.79
CA ASN A 107 -7.61 -5.78 11.06
C ASN A 107 -7.69 -4.33 11.58
N SER A 108 -8.68 -3.57 11.11
CA SER A 108 -8.99 -2.24 11.59
C SER A 108 -9.94 -2.30 12.80
N GLY A 109 -9.60 -3.11 13.81
CA GLY A 109 -10.39 -3.27 15.03
C GLY A 109 -10.58 -1.94 15.75
N SER A 110 -11.82 -1.48 15.87
CA SER A 110 -12.23 -0.18 16.45
C SER A 110 -12.09 -0.09 17.98
N GLY A 111 -11.23 -0.91 18.59
CA GLY A 111 -11.04 -0.96 20.05
C GLY A 111 -10.02 0.04 20.60
N LEU A 112 -9.29 0.74 19.73
CA LEU A 112 -8.27 1.71 20.14
C LEU A 112 -8.91 3.09 20.41
N ASP A 113 -8.52 3.67 21.54
CA ASP A 113 -9.05 4.94 22.05
C ASP A 113 -8.85 6.07 21.01
N GLN A 114 -9.92 6.81 20.73
CA GLN A 114 -10.03 7.73 19.58
C GLN A 114 -9.30 9.07 19.82
N TRP A 115 -8.73 9.25 21.01
CA TRP A 115 -8.13 10.50 21.49
C TRP A 115 -6.61 10.50 21.52
N VAL A 116 -5.97 9.36 21.29
CA VAL A 116 -4.52 9.22 21.28
C VAL A 116 -4.08 8.98 19.86
N TYR A 117 -3.01 9.67 19.43
CA TYR A 117 -2.27 9.32 18.22
C TYR A 117 -1.78 7.87 18.38
N ASN A 118 -2.60 6.92 17.94
CA ASN A 118 -2.25 5.51 17.94
C ASN A 118 -1.15 5.35 16.89
N LEU A 119 0.10 5.26 17.36
CA LEU A 119 1.24 5.00 16.50
C LEU A 119 1.04 3.58 15.96
N PRO A 120 0.92 3.38 14.63
CA PRO A 120 0.63 2.06 14.12
C PRO A 120 1.76 1.12 14.49
N ASN A 121 1.46 0.11 15.30
CA ASN A 121 2.45 -0.90 15.65
C ASN A 121 2.46 -1.99 14.57
N THR A 122 3.60 -2.64 14.37
CA THR A 122 3.77 -3.64 13.31
C THR A 122 2.81 -4.83 13.41
N SER A 123 2.10 -4.97 14.53
CA SER A 123 1.13 -6.04 14.82
C SER A 123 -0.32 -5.67 14.44
N GLU A 124 -0.62 -4.44 14.01
CA GLU A 124 -1.97 -4.03 13.58
C GLU A 124 -2.28 -4.38 12.11
N VAL A 125 -1.28 -4.88 11.37
CA VAL A 125 -1.48 -5.49 10.05
C VAL A 125 -1.64 -6.99 10.25
N GLU A 126 -2.71 -7.41 10.90
CA GLU A 126 -3.11 -8.82 10.90
C GLU A 126 -3.79 -9.15 9.58
N VAL A 127 -3.13 -9.99 8.79
CA VAL A 127 -3.73 -10.61 7.60
C VAL A 127 -4.61 -11.75 8.10
N ILE A 128 -5.93 -11.56 8.05
CA ILE A 128 -6.88 -12.61 8.43
C ILE A 128 -7.09 -13.52 7.21
N TRP A 129 -6.71 -14.80 7.40
CA TRP A 129 -6.96 -15.90 6.49
C TRP A 129 -8.31 -16.53 6.81
N VAL A 130 -9.21 -16.59 5.84
CA VAL A 130 -10.46 -17.36 5.99
C VAL A 130 -10.62 -18.22 4.74
N GLU A 131 -10.54 -19.53 4.92
CA GLU A 131 -10.97 -20.52 3.93
C GLU A 131 -12.49 -20.40 3.74
N LYS A 132 -12.94 -20.52 2.49
CA LYS A 132 -14.35 -20.43 2.13
C LYS A 132 -15.09 -21.73 2.45
#